data_AF-A0A6L7A5E7-F1
#
_entry.id   AF-A0A6L7A5E7-F1
#
_cell.length_a   1.000
_cell.length_b   1.000
_cell.length_c   1.000
_cell.angle_alpha   90.00
_cell.angle_beta   90.00
_cell.angle_gamma   90.00
#
_symmetry.space_group_name_H-M   'P 1'
#
loop_
_entity.id
_entity.type
_entity.pdbx_description
1 polymer ?
#
loop_
_entity_poly.entity_id
_entity_poly.type
_entity_poly.pdbx_seq_one_letter_code
_entity_poly.pdbx_strand_id
1 'polypeptide(L)'
;MIIILGAGFGAMIIGNPKHVLKEIAHQIKGVISKKQLGPEFQRQLLMCLYELLEMVQNGGLRMLDQHIEQPEESTIFQKYPLVLTQKRLVTFIADNFRLMAMGKIDAHELEGILDQELDTAEESLLTPSRSLQRTAEAMPGFGICAAVLGIIITMQSIDGSIALIGLKVAAALVGTFLGVFICYCLMDPLANAMEQQARAEHSLLECVRTVLVAQAGGKPTLLAVDAGRKLLHLASKPTFANLDAWVNAMLEQE
;
A
#
# COMPACT_ATOMS: atom_id res chain seq x y z
N MET A 1 -0.52 -11.50 -29.83
CA MET A 1 -0.34 -10.45 -28.81
C MET A 1 -1.56 -9.55 -28.64
N ILE A 2 -2.09 -8.94 -29.71
CA ILE A 2 -3.24 -8.00 -29.61
C ILE A 2 -4.45 -8.64 -28.90
N ILE A 3 -4.78 -9.88 -29.22
CA ILE A 3 -5.92 -10.59 -28.58
C ILE A 3 -5.71 -10.70 -27.07
N ILE A 4 -4.52 -11.09 -26.61
CA ILE A 4 -4.25 -11.39 -25.20
C ILE A 4 -4.08 -10.09 -24.41
N LEU A 5 -3.15 -9.22 -24.84
CA LEU A 5 -2.89 -7.96 -24.15
C LEU A 5 -4.03 -6.96 -24.29
N GLY A 6 -4.64 -6.89 -25.48
CA GLY A 6 -5.77 -6.02 -25.74
C GLY A 6 -7.02 -6.45 -24.97
N ALA A 7 -7.33 -7.76 -24.93
CA ALA A 7 -8.43 -8.26 -24.10
C ALA A 7 -8.12 -8.10 -22.60
N GLY A 8 -6.89 -8.34 -22.17
CA GLY A 8 -6.49 -8.12 -20.77
C GLY A 8 -6.62 -6.67 -20.34
N PHE A 9 -6.11 -5.75 -21.14
CA PHE A 9 -6.25 -4.32 -20.87
C PHE A 9 -7.71 -3.87 -20.93
N GLY A 10 -8.47 -4.34 -21.92
CA GLY A 10 -9.90 -4.07 -22.04
C GLY A 10 -10.70 -4.59 -20.85
N ALA A 11 -10.43 -5.82 -20.40
CA ALA A 11 -11.06 -6.42 -19.22
C ALA A 11 -10.73 -5.63 -17.95
N MET A 12 -9.49 -5.18 -17.81
CA MET A 12 -9.08 -4.34 -16.69
C MET A 12 -9.83 -3.01 -16.67
N ILE A 13 -10.00 -2.36 -17.83
CA ILE A 13 -10.76 -1.09 -17.94
C ILE A 13 -12.25 -1.31 -17.64
N ILE A 14 -12.86 -2.35 -18.20
CA ILE A 14 -14.29 -2.63 -18.01
C ILE A 14 -14.58 -3.02 -16.55
N GLY A 15 -13.69 -3.78 -15.93
CA GLY A 15 -13.86 -4.30 -14.58
C GLY A 15 -13.56 -3.32 -13.45
N ASN A 16 -13.02 -2.12 -13.73
CA ASN A 16 -12.53 -1.21 -12.70
C ASN A 16 -12.90 0.26 -12.95
N PRO A 17 -13.27 1.01 -11.90
CA PRO A 17 -13.45 2.46 -12.02
C PRO A 17 -12.11 3.17 -12.26
N LYS A 18 -12.18 4.39 -12.82
CA LYS A 18 -10.99 5.18 -13.22
C LYS A 18 -9.98 5.42 -12.08
N HIS A 19 -10.45 5.55 -10.83
CA HIS A 19 -9.55 5.79 -9.70
C HIS A 19 -8.72 4.54 -9.36
N VAL A 20 -9.33 3.34 -9.39
CA VAL A 20 -8.61 2.07 -9.19
C VAL A 20 -7.56 1.86 -10.28
N LEU A 21 -7.87 2.17 -11.54
CA LEU A 21 -6.91 2.05 -12.64
C LEU A 21 -5.67 2.94 -12.45
N LYS A 22 -5.86 4.17 -11.95
CA LYS A 22 -4.75 5.07 -11.60
C LYS A 22 -3.92 4.51 -10.45
N GLU A 23 -4.60 3.96 -9.43
CA GLU A 23 -3.94 3.42 -8.26
C GLU A 23 -3.15 2.14 -8.58
N ILE A 24 -3.65 1.28 -9.47
CA ILE A 24 -2.90 0.13 -10.01
C ILE A 24 -1.58 0.62 -10.61
N ALA A 25 -1.61 1.65 -11.47
CA ALA A 25 -0.39 2.19 -12.07
C ALA A 25 0.57 2.79 -11.03
N HIS A 26 0.03 3.46 -10.00
CA HIS A 26 0.83 4.00 -8.90
C HIS A 26 1.52 2.91 -8.08
N GLN A 27 0.77 1.88 -7.67
CA GLN A 27 1.29 0.77 -6.89
C GLN A 27 2.29 -0.07 -7.67
N ILE A 28 2.07 -0.33 -8.97
CA ILE A 28 3.05 -1.02 -9.82
C ILE A 28 4.39 -0.25 -9.82
N LYS A 29 4.34 1.08 -9.96
CA LYS A 29 5.54 1.92 -9.86
C LYS A 29 6.18 1.84 -8.48
N GLY A 30 5.38 1.78 -7.42
CA GLY A 30 5.84 1.62 -6.03
C GLY A 30 6.60 0.32 -5.81
N VAL A 31 6.07 -0.80 -6.32
CA VAL A 31 6.71 -2.13 -6.25
C VAL A 31 8.06 -2.13 -6.98
N ILE A 32 8.12 -1.57 -8.18
CA ILE A 32 9.36 -1.49 -8.97
C ILE A 32 10.39 -0.58 -8.30
N SER A 33 9.94 0.52 -7.71
CA SER A 33 10.81 1.52 -7.07
C SER A 33 11.38 1.08 -5.71
N LYS A 34 10.95 -0.06 -5.15
CA LYS A 34 11.30 -0.54 -3.80
C LYS A 34 11.23 0.59 -2.76
N LYS A 35 10.03 1.13 -2.51
CA LYS A 35 9.82 2.17 -1.49
C LYS A 35 10.36 1.69 -0.13
N GLN A 36 11.26 2.50 0.46
CA GLN A 36 12.02 2.15 1.66
C GLN A 36 11.16 2.26 2.93
N LEU A 37 10.38 1.21 3.26
CA LEU A 37 9.84 1.01 4.62
C LEU A 37 10.87 0.34 5.53
N GLY A 38 12.11 0.85 5.46
CA GLY A 38 13.25 0.30 6.18
C GLY A 38 13.28 0.70 7.66
N PRO A 39 14.31 0.25 8.39
CA PRO A 39 14.49 0.59 9.82
C PRO A 39 14.51 2.10 10.07
N GLU A 40 15.11 2.87 9.17
CA GLU A 40 15.21 4.33 9.29
C GLU A 40 13.84 5.02 9.15
N PHE A 41 12.98 4.53 8.26
CA PHE A 41 11.59 5.02 8.15
C PHE A 41 10.85 4.77 9.47
N GLN A 42 10.97 3.57 10.03
CA GLN A 42 10.32 3.22 11.28
C GLN A 42 10.83 4.05 12.47
N ARG A 43 12.14 4.32 12.52
CA ARG A 43 12.71 5.26 13.50
C ARG A 43 12.05 6.62 13.38
N GLN A 44 12.01 7.20 12.19
CA GLN A 44 11.42 8.52 11.96
C GLN A 44 9.92 8.55 12.30
N LEU A 45 9.17 7.49 11.97
CA LEU A 45 7.74 7.39 12.32
C LEU A 45 7.54 7.38 13.85
N LEU A 46 8.26 6.53 14.58
CA LEU A 46 8.10 6.42 16.03
C LEU A 46 8.52 7.71 16.75
N MET A 47 9.62 8.34 16.31
CA MET A 47 10.09 9.60 16.88
C MET A 47 9.16 10.77 16.54
N CYS A 48 8.61 10.82 15.32
CA CYS A 48 7.60 11.80 14.93
C CYS A 48 6.35 11.67 15.81
N LEU A 49 5.84 10.46 16.03
CA LEU A 49 4.71 10.23 16.94
C LEU A 49 5.04 10.61 18.38
N TYR A 50 6.25 10.30 18.86
CA TYR A 50 6.69 10.68 20.20
C TYR A 50 6.69 12.20 20.39
N GLU A 51 7.36 12.95 19.50
CA GLU A 51 7.40 14.42 19.56
C GLU A 51 5.99 15.04 19.52
N LEU A 52 5.13 14.57 18.62
CA LEU A 52 3.76 15.07 18.50
C LEU A 52 2.96 14.84 19.79
N LEU A 53 3.09 13.65 20.39
CA LEU A 53 2.40 13.32 21.63
C LEU A 53 2.94 14.09 22.84
N GLU A 54 4.26 14.29 22.93
CA GLU A 54 4.88 15.11 23.99
C GLU A 54 4.44 16.57 23.90
N MET A 55 4.36 17.13 22.69
CA MET A 55 3.81 18.49 22.51
C MET A 55 2.37 18.59 23.00
N VAL A 56 1.56 17.55 22.77
CA VAL A 56 0.19 17.49 23.29
C VAL A 56 0.16 17.39 24.82
N GLN A 57 1.04 16.60 25.43
CA GLN A 57 1.08 16.50 26.89
C GLN A 57 1.50 17.82 27.55
N ASN A 58 2.49 18.50 26.98
CA ASN A 58 3.11 19.68 27.59
C ASN A 58 2.34 20.98 27.32
N GLY A 59 1.77 21.16 26.12
CA GLY A 59 1.08 22.38 25.71
C GLY A 59 -0.39 22.21 25.30
N GLY A 60 -0.91 20.97 25.36
CA GLY A 60 -2.26 20.65 24.92
C GLY A 60 -2.41 20.56 23.40
N LEU A 61 -3.58 20.09 22.96
CA LEU A 61 -3.89 19.83 21.54
C LEU A 61 -3.78 21.08 20.64
N ARG A 62 -3.93 22.29 21.20
CA ARG A 62 -3.79 23.56 20.46
C ARG A 62 -2.40 23.80 19.90
N MET A 63 -1.36 23.23 20.51
CA MET A 63 0.01 23.34 19.99
C MET A 63 0.17 22.63 18.65
N LEU A 64 -0.69 21.64 18.37
CA LEU A 64 -0.64 20.89 17.12
C LEU A 64 -1.35 21.58 15.96
N ASP A 65 -2.20 22.59 16.18
CA ASP A 65 -3.05 23.17 15.13
C ASP A 65 -2.24 23.58 13.88
N GLN A 66 -1.13 24.30 14.09
CA GLN A 66 -0.24 24.72 12.98
C GLN A 66 0.46 23.53 12.30
N HIS A 67 0.74 22.46 13.04
CA HIS A 67 1.45 21.28 12.54
C HIS A 67 0.51 20.30 11.81
N ILE A 68 -0.77 20.24 12.16
CA ILE A 68 -1.77 19.33 11.58
C ILE A 68 -2.59 19.99 10.46
N GLU A 69 -2.70 21.32 10.43
CA GLU A 69 -3.33 22.02 9.30
C GLU A 69 -2.44 22.01 8.05
N GLN A 70 -1.12 22.19 8.23
CA GLN A 70 -0.15 22.20 7.14
C GLN A 70 1.04 21.28 7.44
N PRO A 71 0.86 19.95 7.34
CA PRO A 71 1.93 19.01 7.66
C PRO A 71 3.19 19.18 6.80
N GLU A 72 3.07 19.66 5.56
CA GLU A 72 4.22 19.89 4.66
C GLU A 72 5.10 21.07 5.11
N GLU A 73 4.51 22.08 5.75
CA GLU A 73 5.21 23.28 6.27
C GLU A 73 5.62 23.14 7.74
N SER A 74 5.12 22.10 8.41
CA SER A 74 5.37 21.82 9.81
C SER A 74 6.85 21.54 10.09
N THR A 75 7.41 22.27 11.05
CA THR A 75 8.80 22.09 11.51
C THR A 75 9.04 20.68 12.06
N ILE A 76 8.04 20.04 12.66
CA ILE A 76 8.13 18.66 13.19
C ILE A 76 8.25 17.68 12.04
N PHE A 77 7.30 17.69 11.10
CA PHE A 77 7.32 16.76 9.98
C PHE A 77 8.54 16.96 9.08
N GLN A 78 9.06 18.19 8.97
CA GLN A 78 10.31 18.49 8.25
C GLN A 78 11.55 17.83 8.86
N LYS A 79 11.58 17.57 10.18
CA LYS A 79 12.63 16.76 10.81
C LYS A 79 12.60 15.30 10.35
N TYR A 80 11.45 14.83 9.87
CA TYR A 80 11.17 13.44 9.51
C TYR A 80 10.80 13.29 8.03
N PRO A 81 11.75 13.56 7.10
CA PRO A 81 11.47 13.63 5.67
C PRO A 81 10.95 12.33 5.07
N LEU A 82 11.32 11.16 5.60
CA LEU A 82 10.82 9.88 5.10
C LEU A 82 9.33 9.72 5.38
N VAL A 83 8.86 10.18 6.54
CA VAL A 83 7.43 10.17 6.89
C VAL A 83 6.66 11.12 5.97
N LEU A 84 7.20 12.31 5.70
CA LEU A 84 6.61 13.29 4.77
C LEU A 84 6.40 12.76 3.35
N THR A 85 7.26 11.85 2.87
CA THR A 85 7.05 11.24 1.53
C THR A 85 5.77 10.40 1.45
N GLN A 86 5.26 9.92 2.59
CA GLN A 86 4.05 9.11 2.68
C GLN A 86 2.86 9.99 3.05
N LYS A 87 2.35 10.72 2.06
CA LYS A 87 1.22 11.67 2.22
C LYS A 87 0.03 11.07 2.95
N ARG A 88 -0.36 9.83 2.61
CA ARG A 88 -1.48 9.15 3.25
C ARG A 88 -1.29 8.93 4.75
N LEU A 89 -0.08 8.54 5.16
CA LEU A 89 0.26 8.35 6.57
C LEU A 89 0.24 9.69 7.32
N VAL A 90 0.78 10.74 6.71
CA VAL A 90 0.78 12.09 7.28
C VAL A 90 -0.65 12.63 7.43
N THR A 91 -1.49 12.47 6.41
CA THR A 91 -2.92 12.84 6.49
C THR A 91 -3.63 12.08 7.60
N PHE A 92 -3.42 10.75 7.69
CA PHE A 92 -4.01 9.93 8.75
C PHE A 92 -3.58 10.39 10.15
N ILE A 93 -2.30 10.72 10.35
CA ILE A 93 -1.79 11.28 11.61
C ILE A 93 -2.47 12.61 11.91
N ALA A 94 -2.45 13.55 10.96
CA ALA A 94 -2.95 14.90 11.15
C ALA A 94 -4.47 14.94 11.41
N ASP A 95 -5.26 14.20 10.64
CA ASP A 95 -6.72 14.15 10.79
C ASP A 95 -7.13 13.53 12.13
N ASN A 96 -6.40 12.51 12.60
CA ASN A 96 -6.71 11.87 13.88
C ASN A 96 -6.25 12.68 15.10
N PHE A 97 -5.13 13.41 15.00
CA PHE A 97 -4.81 14.42 16.01
C PHE A 97 -5.84 15.56 16.04
N ARG A 98 -6.36 15.98 14.87
CA ARG A 98 -7.44 16.98 14.79
C ARG A 98 -8.73 16.47 15.45
N LEU A 99 -9.08 15.20 15.23
CA LEU A 99 -10.21 14.56 15.88
C LEU A 99 -10.08 14.60 17.40
N MET A 100 -8.89 14.28 17.94
CA MET A 100 -8.59 14.41 19.37
C MET A 100 -8.68 15.86 19.87
N ALA A 101 -8.31 16.85 19.05
CA ALA A 101 -8.37 18.28 19.38
C ALA A 101 -9.79 18.83 19.48
N MET A 102 -10.72 18.34 18.65
CA MET A 102 -12.08 18.88 18.53
C MET A 102 -13.03 18.48 19.67
N GLY A 103 -12.71 17.46 20.47
CA GLY A 103 -13.60 17.03 21.55
C GLY A 103 -12.95 16.09 22.57
N LYS A 104 -13.61 15.93 23.72
CA LYS A 104 -13.27 14.88 24.69
C LYS A 104 -13.82 13.54 24.20
N ILE A 105 -13.09 12.90 23.30
CA ILE A 105 -13.39 11.55 22.83
C ILE A 105 -12.77 10.57 23.82
N ASP A 106 -13.57 9.62 24.31
CA ASP A 106 -13.06 8.54 25.17
C ASP A 106 -12.19 7.57 24.35
N ALA A 107 -11.24 6.90 24.99
CA ALA A 107 -10.34 5.97 24.32
C ALA A 107 -11.09 4.86 23.55
N HIS A 108 -12.22 4.38 24.08
CA HIS A 108 -13.02 3.34 23.42
C HIS A 108 -13.74 3.87 22.17
N GLU A 109 -14.22 5.10 22.21
CA GLU A 109 -14.86 5.74 21.07
C GLU A 109 -13.84 6.04 19.96
N LEU A 110 -12.66 6.55 20.33
CA LEU A 110 -11.56 6.78 19.40
C LEU A 110 -11.12 5.49 18.73
N GLU A 111 -11.03 4.40 19.50
CA GLU A 111 -10.69 3.08 18.99
C GLU A 111 -11.67 2.61 17.91
N GLY A 112 -12.98 2.71 18.17
CA GLY A 112 -14.01 2.33 17.20
C GLY A 112 -14.00 3.16 15.92
N ILE A 113 -13.71 4.47 16.01
CA ILE A 113 -13.61 5.34 14.82
C ILE A 113 -12.38 4.97 13.99
N LEU A 114 -11.23 4.81 14.64
CA LEU A 114 -9.98 4.48 13.97
C LEU A 114 -10.02 3.10 13.31
N ASP A 115 -10.69 2.12 13.92
CA ASP A 115 -10.85 0.79 13.33
C ASP A 115 -11.67 0.84 12.04
N GLN A 116 -12.77 1.61 12.02
CA GLN A 116 -13.57 1.80 10.80
C GLN A 116 -12.78 2.52 9.70
N GLU A 117 -11.95 3.50 10.06
CA GLU A 117 -11.07 4.18 9.11
C GLU A 117 -10.00 3.22 8.56
N LEU A 118 -9.42 2.38 9.42
CA LEU A 118 -8.43 1.36 9.03
C LEU A 118 -9.02 0.30 8.10
N ASP A 119 -10.23 -0.18 8.35
CA ASP A 119 -10.92 -1.15 7.48
C ASP A 119 -11.14 -0.56 6.08
N THR A 120 -11.66 0.67 6.03
CA THR A 120 -11.86 1.42 4.78
C THR A 120 -10.53 1.65 4.06
N ALA A 121 -9.48 1.95 4.83
CA ALA A 121 -8.15 2.17 4.31
C ALA A 121 -7.54 0.88 3.74
N GLU A 122 -7.69 -0.26 4.41
CA GLU A 122 -7.23 -1.57 3.96
C GLU A 122 -7.89 -1.96 2.64
N GLU A 123 -9.22 -1.84 2.56
CA GLU A 123 -9.96 -2.16 1.34
C GLU A 123 -9.48 -1.32 0.15
N SER A 124 -9.28 -0.03 0.37
CA SER A 124 -8.75 0.89 -0.64
C SER A 124 -7.31 0.53 -1.08
N LEU A 125 -6.44 0.14 -0.15
CA LEU A 125 -5.06 -0.28 -0.44
C LEU A 125 -5.00 -1.61 -1.22
N LEU A 126 -5.87 -2.57 -0.87
CA LEU A 126 -5.86 -3.92 -1.44
C LEU A 126 -6.60 -4.03 -2.77
N THR A 127 -7.60 -3.19 -3.02
CA THR A 127 -8.42 -3.24 -4.24
C THR A 127 -7.59 -3.29 -5.53
N PRO A 128 -6.55 -2.44 -5.73
CA PRO A 128 -5.70 -2.49 -6.93
C PRO A 128 -5.01 -3.84 -7.15
N SER A 129 -4.44 -4.43 -6.10
CA SER A 129 -3.78 -5.74 -6.16
C SER A 129 -4.77 -6.85 -6.54
N ARG A 130 -5.96 -6.87 -5.92
CA ARG A 130 -7.04 -7.82 -6.21
C ARG A 130 -7.55 -7.68 -7.64
N SER A 131 -7.67 -6.44 -8.14
CA SER A 131 -8.09 -6.17 -9.51
C SER A 131 -7.07 -6.63 -10.55
N LEU A 132 -5.78 -6.43 -10.27
CA LEU A 132 -4.71 -6.95 -11.12
C LEU A 132 -4.72 -8.48 -11.12
N GLN A 133 -4.85 -9.10 -9.94
CA GLN A 133 -4.93 -10.55 -9.77
C GLN A 133 -6.07 -11.17 -10.59
N ARG A 134 -7.29 -10.62 -10.47
CA ARG A 134 -8.44 -11.08 -11.27
C ARG A 134 -8.19 -10.99 -12.78
N THR A 135 -7.48 -9.97 -13.21
CA THR A 135 -7.12 -9.82 -14.63
C THR A 135 -6.05 -10.84 -15.03
N ALA A 136 -5.08 -11.12 -14.15
CA ALA A 136 -4.05 -12.14 -14.35
C ALA A 136 -4.67 -13.53 -14.57
N GLU A 137 -5.61 -13.92 -13.70
CA GLU A 137 -6.32 -15.20 -13.76
C GLU A 137 -7.12 -15.38 -15.06
N ALA A 138 -7.54 -14.29 -15.72
CA ALA A 138 -8.22 -14.34 -17.01
C ALA A 138 -7.26 -14.51 -18.21
N MET A 139 -5.95 -14.24 -18.05
CA MET A 139 -4.96 -14.28 -19.15
C MET A 139 -4.84 -15.64 -19.84
N PRO A 140 -4.81 -16.79 -19.12
CA PRO A 140 -4.81 -18.10 -19.77
C PRO A 140 -6.07 -18.31 -20.63
N GLY A 141 -7.23 -17.83 -20.15
CA GLY A 141 -8.49 -17.87 -20.90
C GLY A 141 -8.42 -17.12 -22.23
N PHE A 142 -7.84 -15.91 -22.24
CA PHE A 142 -7.61 -15.19 -23.50
C PHE A 142 -6.59 -15.87 -24.40
N GLY A 143 -5.60 -16.57 -23.83
CA GLY A 143 -4.68 -17.44 -24.57
C GLY A 143 -5.41 -18.56 -25.31
N ILE A 144 -6.39 -19.20 -24.66
CA ILE A 144 -7.25 -20.22 -25.27
C ILE A 144 -8.06 -19.61 -26.42
N CYS A 145 -8.70 -18.46 -26.22
CA CYS A 145 -9.45 -17.77 -27.27
C CYS A 145 -8.56 -17.44 -28.49
N ALA A 146 -7.33 -16.99 -28.25
CA ALA A 146 -6.36 -16.71 -29.31
C ALA A 146 -5.96 -17.96 -30.09
N ALA A 147 -5.79 -19.09 -29.40
CA ALA A 147 -5.45 -20.36 -30.03
C ALA A 147 -6.61 -20.92 -30.85
N VAL A 148 -7.84 -20.88 -30.33
CA VAL A 148 -9.04 -21.28 -31.06
C VAL A 148 -9.18 -20.45 -32.34
N LEU A 149 -8.98 -19.14 -32.28
CA LEU A 149 -9.02 -18.27 -33.46
C LEU A 149 -7.90 -18.64 -34.46
N GLY A 150 -6.69 -18.94 -33.97
CA GLY A 150 -5.59 -19.39 -34.81
C GLY A 150 -5.88 -20.72 -35.53
N ILE A 151 -6.54 -21.67 -34.87
CA ILE A 151 -6.98 -22.93 -35.49
C ILE A 151 -8.07 -22.68 -36.54
N ILE A 152 -9.06 -21.80 -36.26
CA ILE A 152 -10.08 -21.43 -37.26
C ILE A 152 -9.42 -20.87 -38.53
N ILE A 153 -8.45 -19.96 -38.39
CA ILE A 153 -7.70 -19.37 -39.51
C ILE A 153 -6.81 -20.41 -40.23
N THR A 154 -6.34 -21.41 -39.50
CA THR A 154 -5.58 -22.53 -40.09
C THR A 154 -6.49 -23.40 -40.96
N MET A 155 -7.68 -23.74 -40.46
CA MET A 155 -8.64 -24.57 -41.19
C MET A 155 -9.17 -23.90 -42.46
N GLN A 156 -9.25 -22.57 -42.48
CA GLN A 156 -9.55 -21.80 -43.70
C GLN A 156 -8.50 -21.93 -44.81
N SER A 157 -7.30 -22.44 -44.51
CA SER A 157 -6.21 -22.63 -45.48
C SER A 157 -5.69 -24.06 -45.46
N ILE A 158 -6.57 -25.02 -45.18
CA ILE A 158 -6.23 -26.44 -45.07
C ILE A 158 -5.65 -27.02 -46.37
N ASP A 159 -6.06 -26.47 -47.52
CA ASP A 159 -5.54 -26.86 -48.84
C ASP A 159 -4.22 -26.15 -49.20
N GLY A 160 -3.68 -25.35 -48.29
CA GLY A 160 -2.40 -24.65 -48.45
C GLY A 160 -1.19 -25.57 -48.31
N SER A 161 0.01 -25.01 -48.51
CA SER A 161 1.25 -25.77 -48.29
C SER A 161 1.42 -26.17 -46.82
N ILE A 162 2.07 -27.30 -46.58
CA ILE A 162 2.38 -27.80 -45.23
C ILE A 162 3.13 -26.73 -44.41
N ALA A 163 4.04 -25.99 -45.05
CA ALA A 163 4.78 -24.89 -44.42
C ALA A 163 3.86 -23.76 -43.94
N LEU A 164 2.85 -23.38 -44.74
CA LEU A 164 1.88 -22.33 -44.37
C LEU A 164 1.00 -22.77 -43.19
N ILE A 165 0.52 -24.01 -43.22
CA ILE A 165 -0.28 -24.60 -42.14
C ILE A 165 0.55 -24.62 -40.84
N GLY A 166 1.79 -25.11 -40.92
CA GLY A 166 2.72 -25.15 -39.78
C GLY A 166 2.94 -23.77 -39.15
N LEU A 167 3.11 -22.73 -39.96
CA LEU A 167 3.26 -21.36 -39.46
C LEU A 167 2.02 -20.86 -38.71
N LYS A 168 0.82 -21.13 -39.23
CA LYS A 168 -0.45 -20.72 -38.59
C LYS A 168 -0.70 -21.46 -37.28
N VAL A 169 -0.40 -22.76 -37.23
CA VAL A 169 -0.49 -23.56 -36.00
C VAL A 169 0.52 -23.07 -34.96
N ALA A 170 1.76 -22.78 -35.36
CA ALA A 170 2.76 -22.21 -34.47
C ALA A 170 2.29 -20.89 -33.85
N ALA A 171 1.69 -20.00 -34.65
CA ALA A 171 1.12 -18.75 -34.16
C ALA A 171 -0.01 -18.98 -33.13
N ALA A 172 -0.87 -19.98 -33.34
CA ALA A 172 -1.92 -20.35 -32.39
C ALA A 172 -1.35 -20.85 -31.05
N LEU A 173 -0.31 -21.69 -31.09
CA LEU A 173 0.35 -22.22 -29.90
C LEU A 173 1.03 -21.12 -29.08
N VAL A 174 1.68 -20.15 -29.74
CA VAL A 174 2.26 -18.97 -29.08
C VAL A 174 1.17 -18.18 -28.33
N GLY A 175 -0.07 -18.18 -28.82
CA GLY A 175 -1.21 -17.58 -28.12
C GLY A 175 -1.45 -18.19 -26.74
N THR A 176 -1.61 -19.52 -26.67
CA THR A 176 -1.80 -20.22 -25.38
C THR A 176 -0.61 -20.01 -24.44
N PHE A 177 0.61 -20.17 -24.96
CA PHE A 177 1.83 -20.00 -24.19
C PHE A 177 1.91 -18.60 -23.57
N LEU A 178 1.66 -17.56 -24.36
CA LEU A 178 1.76 -16.19 -23.89
C LEU A 178 0.69 -15.87 -22.82
N GLY A 179 -0.52 -16.41 -22.94
CA GLY A 179 -1.55 -16.22 -21.91
C GLY A 179 -1.14 -16.79 -20.55
N VAL A 180 -0.63 -18.03 -20.55
CA VAL A 180 -0.10 -18.70 -19.36
C VAL A 180 1.14 -17.98 -18.81
N PHE A 181 2.06 -17.59 -19.69
CA PHE A 181 3.28 -16.88 -19.33
C PHE A 181 2.99 -15.54 -18.65
N ILE A 182 2.10 -14.72 -19.23
CA ILE A 182 1.77 -13.40 -18.65
C ILE A 182 1.06 -13.56 -17.30
N CYS A 183 0.19 -14.55 -17.16
CA CYS A 183 -0.46 -14.85 -15.88
C CYS A 183 0.59 -15.13 -14.80
N TYR A 184 1.30 -16.24 -14.93
CA TYR A 184 2.10 -16.81 -13.85
C TYR A 184 3.49 -16.20 -13.71
N CYS A 185 4.08 -15.68 -14.80
CA CYS A 185 5.43 -15.11 -14.76
C CYS A 185 5.45 -13.60 -14.59
N LEU A 186 4.31 -12.91 -14.73
CA LEU A 186 4.28 -11.45 -14.69
C LEU A 186 3.17 -10.90 -13.78
N MET A 187 1.90 -11.10 -14.14
CA MET A 187 0.80 -10.38 -13.49
C MET A 187 0.47 -10.90 -12.09
N ASP A 188 0.46 -12.22 -11.88
CA ASP A 188 0.19 -12.83 -10.57
C ASP A 188 1.30 -12.53 -9.53
N PRO A 189 2.59 -12.72 -9.84
CA PRO A 189 3.67 -12.28 -8.93
C PRO A 189 3.65 -10.78 -8.64
N LEU A 190 3.29 -9.95 -9.64
CA LEU A 190 3.19 -8.50 -9.46
C LEU A 190 2.02 -8.12 -8.55
N ALA A 191 0.85 -8.76 -8.71
CA ALA A 191 -0.31 -8.54 -7.84
C ALA A 191 0.00 -8.93 -6.39
N ASN A 192 0.67 -10.08 -6.18
CA ASN A 192 1.13 -10.49 -4.85
C ASN A 192 2.12 -9.47 -4.25
N ALA A 193 3.08 -8.97 -5.03
CA ALA A 193 4.01 -7.95 -4.55
C ALA A 193 3.30 -6.62 -4.19
N MET A 194 2.28 -6.22 -4.96
CA MET A 194 1.43 -5.08 -4.63
C MET A 194 0.65 -5.30 -3.33
N GLU A 195 0.08 -6.50 -3.13
CA GLU A 195 -0.62 -6.87 -1.91
C GLU A 195 0.31 -6.78 -0.68
N GLN A 196 1.52 -7.32 -0.78
CA GLN A 196 2.51 -7.26 0.31
C GLN A 196 2.88 -5.82 0.68
N GLN A 197 3.08 -4.96 -0.33
CA GLN A 197 3.35 -3.54 -0.11
C GLN A 197 2.15 -2.83 0.55
N ALA A 198 0.92 -3.10 0.08
CA ALA A 198 -0.30 -2.56 0.66
C ALA A 198 -0.48 -2.96 2.13
N ARG A 199 -0.23 -4.23 2.48
CA ARG A 199 -0.26 -4.71 3.87
C ARG A 199 0.82 -4.05 4.74
N ALA A 200 2.01 -3.84 4.19
CA ALA A 200 3.07 -3.13 4.90
C ALA A 200 2.68 -1.67 5.18
N GLU A 201 2.00 -1.00 4.25
CA GLU A 201 1.49 0.37 4.46
C GLU A 201 0.33 0.41 5.46
N HIS A 202 -0.58 -0.55 5.41
CA HIS A 202 -1.68 -0.67 6.38
C HIS A 202 -1.18 -0.87 7.81
N SER A 203 -0.16 -1.72 8.03
CA SER A 203 0.50 -1.91 9.32
C SER A 203 1.07 -0.61 9.93
N LEU A 204 1.47 0.37 9.11
CA LEU A 204 1.89 1.69 9.61
C LEU A 204 0.72 2.49 10.18
N LEU A 205 -0.45 2.40 9.53
CA LEU A 205 -1.67 3.05 10.01
C LEU A 205 -2.13 2.39 11.32
N GLU A 206 -2.08 1.06 11.41
CA GLU A 206 -2.37 0.32 12.66
C GLU A 206 -1.42 0.72 13.79
N CYS A 207 -0.13 0.92 13.48
CA CYS A 207 0.85 1.45 14.42
C CYS A 207 0.40 2.80 14.96
N VAL A 208 0.07 3.76 14.09
CA VAL A 208 -0.43 5.09 14.51
C VAL A 208 -1.69 4.98 15.36
N ARG A 209 -2.69 4.21 14.91
CA ARG A 209 -3.93 3.96 15.66
C ARG A 209 -3.65 3.46 17.07
N THR A 210 -2.75 2.48 17.21
CA THR A 210 -2.41 1.89 18.50
C THR A 210 -1.69 2.88 19.41
N VAL A 211 -0.82 3.72 18.86
CA VAL A 211 -0.16 4.79 19.60
C VAL A 211 -1.20 5.80 20.12
N LEU A 212 -2.11 6.26 19.26
CA LEU A 212 -3.12 7.27 19.64
C LEU A 212 -4.11 6.73 20.68
N VAL A 213 -4.63 5.51 20.49
CA VAL A 213 -5.53 4.86 21.46
C VAL A 213 -4.83 4.63 22.80
N ALA A 214 -3.55 4.21 22.79
CA ALA A 214 -2.77 4.04 24.00
C ALA A 214 -2.58 5.37 24.76
N GLN A 215 -2.33 6.46 24.04
CA GLN A 215 -2.21 7.79 24.63
C GLN A 215 -3.55 8.29 25.18
N ALA A 216 -4.65 8.11 24.45
CA ALA A 216 -6.00 8.47 24.91
C ALA A 216 -6.38 7.71 26.19
N GLY A 217 -5.91 6.47 26.35
CA GLY A 217 -6.04 5.69 27.58
C GLY A 217 -5.14 6.14 28.75
N GLY A 218 -4.40 7.25 28.61
CA GLY A 218 -3.60 7.85 29.68
C GLY A 218 -2.24 7.17 29.94
N LYS A 219 -1.75 6.35 29.01
CA LYS A 219 -0.40 5.78 29.13
C LYS A 219 0.66 6.86 28.90
N PRO A 220 1.85 6.76 29.54
CA PRO A 220 3.00 7.60 29.19
C PRO A 220 3.37 7.48 27.71
N THR A 221 3.80 8.59 27.10
CA THR A 221 4.10 8.68 25.66
C THR A 221 5.05 7.60 25.16
N LEU A 222 6.13 7.32 25.90
CA LEU A 222 7.09 6.26 25.55
C LEU A 222 6.42 4.87 25.46
N LEU A 223 5.51 4.57 26.38
CA LEU A 223 4.78 3.29 26.38
C LEU A 223 3.70 3.23 25.30
N ALA A 224 3.08 4.36 24.97
CA ALA A 224 2.15 4.46 23.85
C ALA A 224 2.87 4.17 22.52
N VAL A 225 4.03 4.79 22.29
CA VAL A 225 4.86 4.57 21.11
C VAL A 225 5.41 3.13 21.06
N ASP A 226 5.80 2.54 22.20
CA ASP A 226 6.19 1.11 22.26
C ASP A 226 5.05 0.16 21.87
N ALA A 227 3.80 0.50 22.22
CA ALA A 227 2.64 -0.29 21.82
C ALA A 227 2.49 -0.32 20.29
N GLY A 228 2.61 0.84 19.63
CA GLY A 228 2.59 0.92 18.16
C GLY A 228 3.77 0.20 17.51
N ARG A 229 4.99 0.34 18.06
CA ARG A 229 6.20 -0.37 17.60
C ARG A 229 5.98 -1.88 17.48
N LYS A 230 5.10 -2.46 18.30
CA LYS A 230 4.84 -3.90 18.28
C LYS A 230 4.17 -4.37 16.98
N LEU A 231 3.43 -3.49 16.31
CA LEU A 231 2.68 -3.77 15.08
C LEU A 231 3.50 -3.58 13.81
N LEU A 232 4.68 -2.99 13.90
CA LEU A 232 5.57 -2.81 12.76
C LEU A 232 6.09 -4.16 12.23
N HIS A 233 6.31 -4.22 10.92
CA HIS A 233 6.77 -5.42 10.23
C HIS A 233 8.09 -5.96 10.82
N LEU A 234 8.12 -7.27 11.13
CA LEU A 234 9.19 -7.93 11.88
C LEU A 234 10.59 -7.75 11.29
N ALA A 235 10.73 -7.69 9.96
CA ALA A 235 12.03 -7.59 9.32
C ALA A 235 12.76 -6.26 9.58
N SER A 236 12.02 -5.18 9.87
CA SER A 236 12.58 -3.85 10.14
C SER A 236 12.30 -3.33 11.55
N LYS A 237 11.50 -4.06 12.33
CA LYS A 237 11.04 -3.67 13.66
C LYS A 237 12.20 -3.36 14.62
N PRO A 238 12.32 -2.12 15.13
CA PRO A 238 13.35 -1.80 16.11
C PRO A 238 13.05 -2.44 17.46
N THR A 239 14.09 -2.68 18.25
CA THR A 239 13.96 -3.14 19.64
C THR A 239 13.46 -2.00 20.53
N PHE A 240 12.94 -2.35 21.71
CA PHE A 240 12.60 -1.34 22.71
C PHE A 240 13.84 -0.53 23.14
N ALA A 241 14.99 -1.18 23.31
CA ALA A 241 16.25 -0.51 23.65
C ALA A 241 16.66 0.55 22.62
N ASN A 242 16.44 0.30 21.32
CA ASN A 242 16.68 1.30 20.29
C ASN A 242 15.74 2.50 20.44
N LEU A 243 14.44 2.25 20.67
CA LEU A 243 13.46 3.31 20.89
C LEU A 243 13.81 4.18 22.09
N ASP A 244 14.11 3.55 23.23
CA ASP A 244 14.50 4.22 24.46
C ASP A 244 15.76 5.08 24.27
N ALA A 245 16.78 4.53 23.60
CA ALA A 245 18.00 5.26 23.27
C ALA A 245 17.74 6.47 22.36
N TRP A 246 16.86 6.36 21.37
CA TRP A 246 16.51 7.49 20.49
C TRP A 246 15.77 8.60 21.24
N VAL A 247 14.86 8.24 22.14
CA VAL A 247 14.14 9.20 22.97
C VAL A 247 15.09 9.91 23.94
N ASN A 248 15.95 9.18 24.64
CA ASN A 248 16.94 9.77 25.55
C ASN A 248 17.89 10.72 24.80
N ALA A 249 18.40 10.32 23.64
CA ALA A 249 19.27 11.17 22.82
C ALA A 249 18.58 12.43 22.29
N MET A 250 17.26 12.41 22.12
CA MET A 250 16.48 13.58 21.73
C MET A 250 16.31 14.55 22.91
N LEU A 251 15.97 14.03 24.09
CA LEU A 251 15.81 14.82 25.31
C LEU A 251 17.12 15.48 25.78
N GLU A 252 18.27 14.90 25.45
CA GLU A 252 19.59 15.50 25.71
C GLU A 252 19.93 16.69 24.79
N GLN A 253 19.20 16.87 23.68
CA GLN A 253 19.43 17.93 22.69
C GLN A 253 18.51 19.15 22.86
N GLU A 254 17.48 19.05 23.71
CA GLU A 254 16.54 20.14 24.06
C GLU A 254 16.96 20.88 25.34
#